data_AF-A0A7W7IH52-F1
#
_entry.id   AF-A0A7W7IH52-F1
#
_cell.length_a   1.000
_cell.length_b   1.000
_cell.length_c   1.000
_cell.angle_alpha   90.00
_cell.angle_beta   90.00
_cell.angle_gamma   90.00
#
_symmetry.space_group_name_H-M   'P 1'
#
loop_
_entity.id
_entity.type
_entity.pdbx_description
1 polymer ?
#
loop_
_entity_poly.entity_id
_entity_poly.type
_entity_poly.pdbx_seq_one_letter_code
_entity_poly.pdbx_strand_id
1 'polypeptide(L)'
;MRTRWTEAQKEATEKDVLPSWHATRKRRRVLAGAGGAAIAMVWSGTVVSWNLAPSDTAMYWTISLLVLAVLIALPVITVLNAATRGTVSLAERDLDERQVAERLRAHAVAHRAMLVLLAVVVVAVLGVPGDRGTFIPMAAIVMGVVSLFLTHLLMPVLVAGWRQPDPPPDDEETA
;
A
#
# COMPACT_ATOMS: atom_id res chain seq x y z
N MET A 1 -28.55 -15.20 -22.17
CA MET A 1 -28.19 -15.42 -20.75
C MET A 1 -26.98 -14.61 -20.29
N ARG A 2 -25.92 -14.44 -21.10
CA ARG A 2 -24.74 -13.57 -20.81
C ARG A 2 -25.06 -12.08 -20.59
N THR A 3 -26.12 -11.55 -21.20
CA THR A 3 -26.49 -10.13 -21.16
C THR A 3 -26.96 -9.64 -19.78
N ARG A 4 -27.72 -10.48 -19.05
CA ARG A 4 -28.18 -10.15 -17.69
C ARG A 4 -27.05 -10.10 -16.67
N TRP A 5 -25.98 -10.87 -16.88
CA TRP A 5 -24.80 -10.85 -16.01
C TRP A 5 -23.95 -9.61 -16.24
N THR A 6 -23.81 -9.17 -17.49
CA THR A 6 -23.13 -7.92 -17.81
C THR A 6 -23.94 -6.70 -17.38
N GLU A 7 -25.26 -6.76 -17.47
CA GLU A 7 -26.15 -5.70 -16.96
C GLU A 7 -26.15 -5.68 -15.43
N ALA A 8 -26.22 -6.83 -14.75
CA ALA A 8 -26.10 -6.89 -13.29
C ALA A 8 -24.72 -6.46 -12.81
N GLN A 9 -23.64 -6.74 -13.56
CA GLN A 9 -22.31 -6.21 -13.26
C GLN A 9 -22.24 -4.70 -13.49
N LYS A 10 -22.83 -4.18 -14.57
CA LYS A 10 -22.91 -2.74 -14.82
C LYS A 10 -23.74 -2.04 -13.75
N GLU A 11 -24.90 -2.59 -13.40
CA GLU A 11 -25.79 -2.07 -12.38
C GLU A 11 -25.20 -2.22 -10.97
N ALA A 12 -24.37 -3.22 -10.71
CA ALA A 12 -23.59 -3.33 -9.47
C ALA A 12 -22.38 -2.37 -9.43
N THR A 13 -21.83 -2.01 -10.60
CA THR A 13 -20.78 -0.98 -10.75
C THR A 13 -21.39 0.43 -10.67
N GLU A 14 -22.64 0.60 -11.10
CA GLU A 14 -23.41 1.84 -11.06
C GLU A 14 -24.07 2.03 -9.69
N LYS A 15 -24.45 0.93 -9.02
CA LYS A 15 -24.75 0.84 -7.59
C LYS A 15 -23.50 0.59 -6.75
N ASP A 16 -22.31 0.99 -7.19
CA ASP A 16 -21.17 1.02 -6.28
C ASP A 16 -21.34 2.22 -5.35
N VAL A 17 -22.15 1.96 -4.32
CA VAL A 17 -22.50 2.78 -3.18
C VAL A 17 -21.26 2.95 -2.30
N LEU A 18 -20.23 3.55 -2.86
CA LEU A 18 -19.17 4.15 -2.08
C LEU A 18 -19.47 5.63 -2.02
N PRO A 19 -19.95 6.12 -0.86
CA PRO A 19 -20.36 7.50 -0.74
C PRO A 19 -19.23 8.42 -1.22
N SER A 20 -19.62 9.56 -1.81
CA SER A 20 -18.80 10.72 -2.20
C SER A 20 -17.78 11.20 -1.15
N TRP A 21 -17.74 10.56 0.01
CA TRP A 21 -16.81 10.68 1.12
C TRP A 21 -15.33 10.48 0.76
N HIS A 22 -14.98 9.75 -0.30
CA HIS A 22 -13.59 9.55 -0.74
C HIS A 22 -13.15 10.46 -1.90
N ALA A 23 -14.02 11.38 -2.34
CA ALA A 23 -13.78 12.25 -3.49
C ALA A 23 -12.72 13.34 -3.23
N THR A 24 -12.38 13.66 -1.97
CA THR A 24 -11.49 14.78 -1.65
C THR A 24 -10.01 14.39 -1.49
N ARG A 25 -9.12 15.14 -2.13
CA ARG A 25 -7.65 14.99 -2.10
C ARG A 25 -7.07 14.87 -0.70
N LYS A 26 -7.62 15.62 0.26
CA LYS A 26 -7.17 15.60 1.66
C LYS A 26 -7.38 14.22 2.28
N ARG A 27 -8.51 13.57 2.05
CA ARG A 27 -8.82 12.26 2.64
C ARG A 27 -8.02 11.14 1.99
N ARG A 28 -7.82 11.16 0.66
CA ARG A 28 -6.93 10.20 -0.02
C ARG A 28 -5.49 10.29 0.49
N ARG A 29 -4.99 11.50 0.75
CA ARG A 29 -3.66 11.71 1.35
C ARG A 29 -3.56 11.22 2.79
N VAL A 30 -4.60 11.42 3.61
CA VAL A 30 -4.65 10.88 4.97
C VAL A 30 -4.64 9.35 4.96
N LEU A 31 -5.41 8.73 4.06
CA LEU A 31 -5.41 7.26 3.88
C LEU A 31 -4.05 6.74 3.40
N ALA A 32 -3.44 7.41 2.43
CA ALA A 32 -2.08 7.06 2.00
C ALA A 32 -1.04 7.25 3.13
N GLY A 33 -1.21 8.28 3.97
CA GLY A 33 -0.41 8.46 5.18
C GLY A 33 -0.60 7.34 6.20
N ALA A 34 -1.85 6.90 6.43
CA ALA A 34 -2.14 5.77 7.31
C ALA A 34 -1.55 4.45 6.79
N GLY A 35 -1.60 4.21 5.47
CA GLY A 35 -0.93 3.07 4.85
C GLY A 35 0.61 3.15 4.96
N GLY A 36 1.18 4.34 4.83
CA GLY A 36 2.60 4.58 5.10
C GLY A 36 2.98 4.31 6.56
N ALA A 37 2.14 4.71 7.50
CA ALA A 37 2.32 4.42 8.92
C ALA A 37 2.24 2.92 9.22
N ALA A 38 1.32 2.20 8.57
CA ALA A 38 1.25 0.74 8.67
C ALA A 38 2.55 0.07 8.16
N ILE A 39 3.10 0.52 7.03
CA ILE A 39 4.40 0.04 6.54
C ILE A 39 5.50 0.33 7.57
N ALA A 40 5.53 1.53 8.15
CA ALA A 40 6.51 1.89 9.17
C ALA A 40 6.41 1.02 10.43
N MET A 41 5.21 0.61 10.85
CA MET A 41 5.00 -0.33 11.96
C MET A 41 5.64 -1.69 11.68
N VAL A 42 5.49 -2.21 10.46
CA VAL A 42 6.08 -3.48 10.02
C VAL A 42 7.62 -3.39 10.03
N TRP A 43 8.18 -2.30 9.51
CA TRP A 43 9.63 -2.03 9.60
C TRP A 43 10.12 -1.89 11.04
N SER A 44 9.32 -1.31 11.93
CA SER A 44 9.64 -1.22 13.36
C SER A 44 9.76 -2.61 13.99
N GLY A 45 8.94 -3.57 13.57
CA GLY A 45 9.08 -4.98 13.99
C GLY A 45 10.43 -5.60 13.62
N THR A 46 11.01 -5.21 12.48
CA THR A 46 12.36 -5.63 12.08
C THR A 46 13.41 -5.08 13.03
N VAL A 47 13.32 -3.80 13.39
CA VAL A 47 14.24 -3.13 14.33
C VAL A 47 14.11 -3.71 15.74
N VAL A 48 12.88 -3.94 16.21
CA VAL A 48 12.60 -4.59 17.50
C VAL A 48 13.22 -5.99 17.53
N SER A 49 12.98 -6.79 16.49
CA SER A 49 13.53 -8.13 16.39
C SER A 49 15.06 -8.14 16.32
N TRP A 50 15.68 -7.13 15.71
CA TRP A 50 17.13 -7.02 15.66
C TRP A 50 17.75 -6.76 17.05
N ASN A 51 17.12 -5.90 17.85
CA ASN A 51 17.68 -5.44 19.12
C ASN A 51 17.30 -6.32 20.32
N LEU A 52 16.12 -6.93 20.30
CA LEU A 52 15.57 -7.64 21.47
C LEU A 52 15.50 -9.16 21.29
N ALA A 53 15.74 -9.72 20.11
CA ALA A 53 15.68 -11.17 19.95
C ALA A 53 17.00 -11.87 20.38
N PRO A 54 16.94 -13.08 20.95
CA PRO A 54 15.72 -13.82 21.29
C PRO A 54 15.13 -13.37 22.64
N SER A 55 13.88 -12.89 22.64
CA SER A 55 13.11 -12.64 23.86
C SER A 55 11.61 -12.73 23.59
N ASP A 56 10.85 -13.17 24.59
CA ASP A 56 9.38 -13.21 24.52
C ASP A 56 8.80 -11.79 24.34
N THR A 57 9.45 -10.78 24.93
CA THR A 57 9.10 -9.37 24.74
C THR A 57 9.21 -8.95 23.28
N ALA A 58 10.29 -9.33 22.58
CA ALA A 58 10.44 -9.04 21.15
C ALA A 58 9.31 -9.71 20.34
N MET A 59 8.95 -10.94 20.68
CA MET A 59 7.87 -11.68 20.02
C MET A 59 6.53 -10.95 20.18
N TYR A 60 6.15 -10.56 21.40
CA TYR A 60 4.89 -9.85 21.64
C TYR A 60 4.83 -8.53 20.86
N TRP A 61 5.88 -7.72 20.92
CA TRP A 61 5.92 -6.45 20.20
C TRP A 61 5.85 -6.62 18.69
N THR A 62 6.64 -7.53 18.12
CA THR A 62 6.66 -7.75 16.66
C THR A 62 5.32 -8.27 16.16
N ILE A 63 4.69 -9.21 16.87
CA ILE A 63 3.36 -9.73 16.51
C ILE A 63 2.30 -8.63 16.65
N SER A 64 2.29 -7.88 17.75
CA SER A 64 1.32 -6.78 17.93
C SER A 64 1.45 -5.70 16.86
N LEU A 65 2.67 -5.31 16.49
CA LEU A 65 2.93 -4.35 15.42
C LEU A 65 2.46 -4.88 14.06
N LEU A 66 2.72 -6.16 13.76
CA LEU A 66 2.27 -6.79 12.53
C LEU A 66 0.74 -6.84 12.44
N VAL A 67 0.07 -7.28 13.51
CA VAL A 67 -1.41 -7.34 13.57
C VAL A 67 -2.00 -5.95 13.39
N LEU A 68 -1.50 -4.95 14.12
CA LEU A 68 -1.99 -3.58 14.00
C LEU A 68 -1.77 -3.02 12.59
N ALA A 69 -0.61 -3.29 11.98
CA ALA A 69 -0.33 -2.89 10.62
C ALA A 69 -1.30 -3.52 9.62
N VAL A 70 -1.61 -4.81 9.75
CA VAL A 70 -2.58 -5.50 8.89
C VAL A 70 -3.99 -4.92 9.07
N LEU A 71 -4.41 -4.67 10.32
CA LEU A 71 -5.71 -4.07 10.62
C LEU A 71 -5.88 -2.67 10.03
N ILE A 72 -4.80 -1.90 9.92
CA ILE A 72 -4.81 -0.57 9.27
C ILE A 72 -4.70 -0.71 7.74
N ALA A 73 -3.82 -1.59 7.26
CA ALA A 73 -3.52 -1.72 5.83
C ALA A 73 -4.71 -2.23 5.04
N LEU A 74 -5.42 -3.26 5.53
CA LEU A 74 -6.58 -3.82 4.83
C LEU A 74 -7.66 -2.78 4.48
N PRO A 75 -8.22 -1.99 5.41
CA PRO A 75 -9.22 -1.00 5.07
C PRO A 75 -8.64 0.12 4.20
N VAL A 76 -7.38 0.54 4.42
CA VAL A 76 -6.72 1.55 3.59
C VAL A 76 -6.61 1.09 2.14
N ILE A 77 -6.20 -0.15 1.90
CA ILE A 77 -6.09 -0.73 0.56
C ILE A 77 -7.46 -0.84 -0.08
N THR A 78 -8.44 -1.38 0.63
CA THR A 78 -9.81 -1.53 0.10
C THR A 78 -10.38 -0.19 -0.31
N VAL A 79 -10.27 0.82 0.55
CA VAL A 79 -10.77 2.17 0.28
C VAL A 79 -9.99 2.84 -0.85
N LEU A 80 -8.66 2.73 -0.89
CA LEU A 80 -7.85 3.33 -1.95
C LEU A 80 -8.10 2.67 -3.30
N ASN A 81 -8.23 1.34 -3.35
CA ASN A 81 -8.58 0.63 -4.59
C ASN A 81 -9.94 1.05 -5.10
N ALA A 82 -10.91 1.24 -4.20
CA ALA A 82 -12.24 1.66 -4.60
C ALA A 82 -12.30 3.15 -5.00
N ALA A 83 -11.60 4.04 -4.27
CA ALA A 83 -11.49 5.47 -4.58
C ALA A 83 -10.70 5.75 -5.87
N THR A 84 -9.76 4.88 -6.22
CA THR A 84 -9.05 4.91 -7.51
C THR A 84 -9.88 4.28 -8.63
N ARG A 85 -11.18 3.99 -8.38
CA ARG A 85 -12.13 3.33 -9.29
C ARG A 85 -11.58 2.04 -9.87
N GLY A 86 -10.76 1.32 -9.11
CA GLY A 86 -10.10 0.13 -9.61
C GLY A 86 -9.09 0.39 -10.73
N THR A 87 -8.50 1.59 -10.91
CA THR A 87 -7.43 1.76 -11.94
C THR A 87 -6.24 0.80 -11.77
N VAL A 88 -6.06 0.22 -10.57
CA VAL A 88 -5.09 -0.85 -10.31
C VAL A 88 -5.69 -2.27 -10.48
N SER A 89 -7.02 -2.43 -10.41
CA SER A 89 -7.75 -3.71 -10.41
C SER A 89 -8.73 -3.94 -11.60
N LEU A 90 -9.01 -2.93 -12.41
CA LEU A 90 -9.85 -2.99 -13.61
C LEU A 90 -9.09 -3.72 -14.71
N ALA A 91 -9.85 -4.46 -15.52
CA ALA A 91 -9.31 -5.10 -16.71
C ALA A 91 -8.81 -4.01 -17.67
N GLU A 92 -7.60 -4.20 -18.21
CA GLU A 92 -6.92 -3.22 -19.08
C GLU A 92 -7.77 -2.77 -20.28
N ARG A 93 -8.69 -3.63 -20.72
CA ARG A 93 -9.67 -3.37 -21.79
C ARG A 93 -10.71 -2.28 -21.50
N ASP A 94 -10.91 -1.94 -20.23
CA ASP A 94 -11.90 -0.97 -19.78
C ASP A 94 -11.25 0.38 -19.39
N LEU A 95 -9.92 0.49 -19.54
CA LEU A 95 -9.15 1.70 -19.23
C LEU A 95 -8.93 2.54 -20.50
N ASP A 96 -9.14 3.85 -20.38
CA ASP A 96 -8.76 4.83 -21.41
C ASP A 96 -7.22 4.99 -21.47
N GLU A 97 -6.67 5.44 -22.60
CA GLU A 97 -5.22 5.63 -22.80
C GLU A 97 -4.62 6.52 -21.69
N ARG A 98 -5.37 7.53 -21.24
CA ARG A 98 -4.99 8.40 -20.13
C ARG A 98 -4.83 7.64 -18.82
N GLN A 99 -5.77 6.74 -18.50
CA GLN A 99 -5.76 5.96 -17.26
C GLN A 99 -4.63 4.92 -17.26
N VAL A 100 -4.35 4.30 -18.41
CA VAL A 100 -3.20 3.40 -18.59
C VAL A 100 -1.88 4.14 -18.33
N ALA A 101 -1.72 5.34 -18.91
CA ALA A 101 -0.53 6.16 -18.70
C ALA A 101 -0.34 6.59 -17.23
N GLU A 102 -1.43 6.94 -16.53
CA GLU A 102 -1.40 7.28 -15.10
C GLU A 102 -1.00 6.08 -14.24
N ARG A 103 -1.56 4.89 -14.52
CA ARG A 103 -1.20 3.64 -13.85
C ARG A 103 0.28 3.31 -14.04
N LEU A 104 0.78 3.36 -15.28
CA LEU A 104 2.19 3.11 -15.57
C LEU A 104 3.12 4.09 -14.85
N ARG A 105 2.75 5.38 -14.79
CA ARG A 105 3.51 6.38 -14.01
C ARG A 105 3.52 6.05 -12.53
N ALA A 106 2.39 5.63 -11.94
CA ALA A 106 2.33 5.23 -10.54
C ALA A 106 3.24 4.02 -10.26
N HIS A 107 3.20 2.99 -11.10
CA HIS A 107 4.10 1.83 -10.99
C HIS A 107 5.56 2.20 -11.18
N ALA A 108 5.90 3.06 -12.14
CA ALA A 108 7.27 3.50 -12.36
C ALA A 108 7.82 4.28 -11.15
N VAL A 109 7.01 5.15 -10.54
CA VAL A 109 7.41 5.86 -9.31
C VAL A 109 7.53 4.90 -8.13
N ALA A 110 6.59 3.98 -7.96
CA ALA A 110 6.66 2.96 -6.91
C ALA A 110 7.91 2.07 -7.06
N HIS A 111 8.24 1.68 -8.29
CA HIS A 111 9.45 0.91 -8.57
C HIS A 111 10.72 1.70 -8.23
N ARG A 112 10.82 2.97 -8.62
CA ARG A 112 11.96 3.83 -8.25
C ARG A 112 12.09 4.00 -6.73
N ALA A 113 10.97 4.21 -6.04
CA ALA A 113 10.97 4.30 -4.58
C ALA A 113 11.40 2.98 -3.93
N MET A 114 10.98 1.83 -4.46
CA MET A 114 11.44 0.52 -4.02
C MET A 114 12.94 0.32 -4.24
N LEU A 115 13.49 0.77 -5.38
CA LEU A 115 14.95 0.72 -5.63
C LEU A 115 15.73 1.57 -4.63
N VAL A 116 15.25 2.77 -4.31
CA VAL A 116 15.85 3.61 -3.27
C VAL A 116 15.80 2.92 -1.92
N LEU A 117 14.66 2.34 -1.55
CA LEU A 117 14.53 1.58 -0.30
C LEU A 117 15.50 0.39 -0.25
N LEU A 118 15.61 -0.38 -1.34
CA LEU A 118 16.56 -1.49 -1.42
C LEU A 118 18.01 -1.01 -1.28
N ALA A 119 18.37 0.11 -1.91
CA ALA A 119 19.70 0.71 -1.74
C ALA A 119 19.96 1.09 -0.27
N VAL A 120 18.98 1.69 0.41
CA VAL A 120 19.07 2.01 1.85
C VAL A 120 19.26 0.75 2.68
N VAL A 121 18.51 -0.32 2.39
CA VAL A 121 18.64 -1.61 3.09
C VAL A 121 20.02 -2.23 2.86
N VAL A 122 20.54 -2.21 1.62
CA VAL A 122 21.89 -2.69 1.32
C VAL A 122 22.93 -1.92 2.11
N VAL A 123 22.86 -0.59 2.13
CA VAL A 123 23.78 0.25 2.91
C VAL A 123 23.67 -0.05 4.40
N ALA A 124 22.45 -0.20 4.92
CA ALA A 124 22.22 -0.55 6.33
C ALA A 124 22.85 -1.90 6.70
N VAL A 125 22.67 -2.93 5.86
CA VAL A 125 23.25 -4.27 6.07
C VAL A 125 24.77 -4.23 5.99
N LEU A 126 25.35 -3.53 5.00
CA LEU A 126 26.80 -3.37 4.87
C LEU A 126 27.43 -2.57 6.03
N GLY A 127 26.64 -1.71 6.68
CA GLY A 127 27.05 -0.94 7.84
C GLY A 127 27.03 -1.70 9.16
N VAL A 128 26.48 -2.93 9.20
CA VAL A 128 26.48 -3.75 10.42
C VAL A 128 27.89 -4.26 10.69
N PRO A 129 28.53 -3.88 11.82
CA PRO A 129 29.82 -4.43 12.19
C PRO A 129 29.67 -5.90 12.58
N GLY A 130 30.43 -6.78 11.95
CA GLY A 130 30.37 -8.21 12.24
C GLY A 130 31.43 -9.03 11.51
N ASP A 131 31.81 -10.16 12.11
CA ASP A 131 32.62 -11.21 11.49
C ASP A 131 31.78 -12.47 11.19
N ARG A 132 32.42 -13.57 10.79
CA ARG A 132 31.75 -14.85 10.46
C ARG A 132 30.97 -15.47 11.64
N GLY A 133 31.24 -15.07 12.88
CA GLY A 133 30.56 -15.55 14.08
C GLY A 133 29.38 -14.68 14.51
N THR A 134 29.09 -13.59 13.80
CA THR A 134 28.03 -12.65 14.17
C THR A 134 26.67 -13.35 14.14
N PHE A 135 26.01 -13.37 15.30
CA PHE A 135 24.66 -13.88 15.42
C PHE A 135 23.67 -12.88 14.82
N ILE A 136 22.90 -13.32 13.83
CA ILE A 136 21.82 -12.54 13.22
C ILE A 136 20.48 -13.15 13.65
N PRO A 137 19.62 -12.39 14.35
CA PRO A 137 18.33 -12.93 14.76
C PRO A 137 17.44 -13.28 13.56
N MET A 138 17.04 -14.55 13.44
CA MET A 138 16.16 -15.00 12.35
C MET A 138 14.84 -14.24 12.28
N ALA A 139 14.29 -13.84 13.44
CA ALA A 139 13.08 -13.01 13.50
C ALA A 139 13.27 -11.67 12.78
N ALA A 140 14.44 -11.04 12.88
CA ALA A 140 14.74 -9.80 12.18
C ALA A 140 14.82 -10.02 10.66
N ILE A 141 15.39 -11.13 10.21
CA ILE A 141 15.43 -11.48 8.79
C ILE A 141 14.03 -11.68 8.23
N VAL A 142 13.22 -12.52 8.88
CA VAL A 142 11.83 -12.80 8.45
C VAL A 142 11.03 -11.51 8.41
N MET A 143 11.14 -10.69 9.45
CA MET A 143 10.39 -9.43 9.53
C MET A 143 10.88 -8.41 8.50
N GLY A 144 12.19 -8.35 8.22
CA GLY A 144 12.75 -7.52 7.16
C GLY A 144 12.21 -7.91 5.78
N VAL A 145 12.16 -9.22 5.48
CA VAL A 145 11.62 -9.74 4.22
C VAL A 145 10.12 -9.45 4.09
N VAL A 146 9.33 -9.66 5.15
CA VAL A 146 7.91 -9.31 5.17
C VAL A 146 7.71 -7.81 4.99
N SER A 147 8.55 -6.97 5.61
CA SER A 147 8.52 -5.51 5.44
C SER A 147 8.74 -5.11 3.98
N LEU A 148 9.75 -5.70 3.32
CA LEU A 148 10.03 -5.47 1.90
C LEU A 148 8.86 -5.92 1.02
N PHE A 149 8.32 -7.11 1.27
CA PHE A 149 7.19 -7.67 0.53
C PHE A 149 5.94 -6.79 0.63
N LEU A 150 5.54 -6.41 1.86
CA LEU A 150 4.40 -5.53 2.06
C LEU A 150 4.63 -4.13 1.48
N THR A 151 5.83 -3.58 1.62
CA THR A 151 6.16 -2.29 1.00
C THR A 151 5.99 -2.36 -0.51
N HIS A 152 6.52 -3.40 -1.16
CA HIS A 152 6.41 -3.60 -2.60
C HIS A 152 4.94 -3.70 -3.06
N LEU A 153 4.11 -4.48 -2.36
CA LEU A 153 2.70 -4.64 -2.68
C LEU A 153 1.90 -3.34 -2.56
N LEU A 154 2.17 -2.55 -1.52
CA LEU A 154 1.34 -1.39 -1.18
C LEU A 154 1.77 -0.10 -1.88
N MET A 155 3.05 0.00 -2.25
CA MET A 155 3.61 1.24 -2.78
C MET A 155 2.91 1.78 -4.04
N PRO A 156 2.50 0.97 -5.04
CA PRO A 156 1.75 1.48 -6.20
C PRO A 156 0.41 2.11 -5.82
N VAL A 157 -0.34 1.50 -4.90
CA VAL A 157 -1.65 1.98 -4.45
C VAL A 157 -1.51 3.26 -3.65
N LEU A 158 -0.51 3.35 -2.77
CA LEU A 158 -0.22 4.56 -1.99
C LEU A 158 0.22 5.72 -2.89
N VAL A 159 1.08 5.46 -3.87
CA VAL A 159 1.54 6.46 -4.85
C VAL A 159 0.38 6.95 -5.71
N ALA A 160 -0.49 6.04 -6.17
CA ALA A 160 -1.69 6.40 -6.92
C ALA A 160 -2.63 7.28 -6.08
N GLY A 161 -2.98 6.85 -4.86
CA GLY A 161 -3.85 7.59 -3.96
C GLY A 161 -3.32 8.98 -3.58
N TRP A 162 -2.00 9.11 -3.41
CA TRP A 162 -1.37 10.40 -3.09
C TRP A 162 -1.38 11.39 -4.26
N ARG A 163 -1.27 10.88 -5.50
CA ARG A 163 -1.12 11.69 -6.72
C ARG A 163 -2.43 11.99 -7.45
N GLN A 164 -3.48 11.20 -7.25
CA GLN A 164 -4.73 11.32 -7.99
C GLN A 164 -5.37 12.73 -7.83
N PRO A 165 -5.59 13.47 -8.92
CA PRO A 165 -6.32 14.75 -8.92
C PRO A 165 -7.74 14.60 -8.38
N ASP A 166 -8.35 15.68 -7.90
CA ASP A 166 -9.77 15.65 -7.56
C ASP A 166 -10.61 15.47 -8.82
N PRO A 167 -11.75 14.75 -8.75
CA PRO A 167 -12.72 14.76 -9.83
C PRO A 167 -13.12 16.23 -10.11
N PRO A 168 -13.35 16.61 -11.38
CA PRO A 168 -13.99 17.89 -11.64
C PRO A 168 -15.30 17.97 -10.84
N PRO A 169 -15.66 19.16 -10.31
CA PRO A 169 -16.95 19.31 -9.65
C PRO A 169 -18.04 18.85 -10.61
N ASP A 170 -19.00 18.07 -10.12
CA ASP A 170 -20.17 17.74 -10.92
C ASP A 170 -20.87 19.07 -11.27
N ASP A 171 -20.99 19.37 -12.57
CA ASP A 171 -21.66 20.57 -13.08
C ASP A 171 -23.20 20.46 -12.93
N GLU A 172 -23.66 20.03 -11.75
CA GLU A 172 -25.07 19.94 -11.38
C GLU A 172 -25.24 20.63 -10.02
N GLU A 173 -25.38 21.96 -10.05
CA GLU A 173 -26.40 22.73 -9.31
C GLU A 173 -26.12 24.24 -9.45
N THR A 174 -26.16 24.77 -10.68
CA THR A 174 -26.42 26.20 -10.89
C THR A 174 -27.41 26.41 -12.05
N ALA A 175 -28.64 26.74 -11.64
CA ALA A 175 -29.74 27.40 -12.36
C ALA A 175 -30.57 26.59 -13.37
#